data_AF-A0A2W4RTI5-F1
#
_entry.id   AF-A0A2W4RTI5-F1
#
_cell.length_a   1.000
_cell.length_b   1.000
_cell.length_c   1.000
_cell.angle_alpha   90.00
_cell.angle_beta   90.00
_cell.angle_gamma   90.00
#
_symmetry.space_group_name_H-M   'P 1'
#
loop_
_entity.id
_entity.type
_entity.pdbx_description
1 polymer ?
#
loop_
_entity_poly.entity_id
_entity_poly.type
_entity_poly.pdbx_seq_one_letter_code
_entity_poly.pdbx_strand_id
1 'polypeptide(L)'
;MRGANHSGACNPGGRATLIRDAGGTYLVLTGTATGAGNAVSVSAANASAGLQQLVDDLNDFDPERDVAAQDAIAYVSGYEIRGSTNTIADAIDGVTLVLKKVTPEGEAISLSVQRDDAAIQKKAEGFVTAWNALAQQIAALGRYDATTKTAGPLLGDSMLRGIDTQLRRMLGEPVPGTTGEYRTLTSLGIEMTETGTLKLDAAKFQKALAADPDAVSRVFSSGSGVAVRISEYLGERLSATGEIAARNERISSQQRRLEQEREALDARMQVIQERYLKQFTAMDALLAQLQTTSSYLTQQLQNLSKLSGGKSG
;
A
#
# COMPACT_ATOMS: atom_id res chain seq x y z
N MET A 1 0.35 48.33 13.82
CA MET A 1 0.74 47.86 12.47
C MET A 1 1.17 46.39 12.41
N ARG A 2 1.90 45.83 13.39
CA ARG A 2 2.26 44.38 13.40
C ARG A 2 1.06 43.42 13.36
N GLY A 3 -0.09 43.82 13.93
CA GLY A 3 -1.33 43.05 13.92
C GLY A 3 -2.19 43.18 12.66
N ALA A 4 -1.96 44.16 11.79
CA ALA A 4 -2.80 44.38 10.61
C ALA A 4 -2.39 43.52 9.40
N ASN A 5 -1.12 43.12 9.32
CA ASN A 5 -0.58 42.29 8.23
C ASN A 5 -0.74 40.78 8.44
N HIS A 6 -1.37 40.34 9.54
CA HIS A 6 -1.51 38.90 9.85
C HIS A 6 -2.96 38.40 9.95
N SER A 7 -3.95 39.30 9.91
CA SER A 7 -5.36 38.92 10.10
C SER A 7 -6.30 39.78 9.26
N GLY A 8 -6.17 39.65 7.94
CA GLY A 8 -7.10 40.21 6.95
C GLY A 8 -6.87 39.57 5.60
N ALA A 9 -7.91 39.46 4.78
CA ALA A 9 -7.93 38.80 3.46
C ALA A 9 -7.03 39.45 2.37
N CYS A 10 -6.01 40.21 2.77
CA CYS A 10 -4.97 40.78 1.92
C CYS A 10 -3.60 40.44 2.53
N ASN A 11 -3.12 39.22 2.36
CA ASN A 11 -1.71 38.90 2.56
C ASN A 11 -1.07 38.70 1.18
N PRO A 12 -0.55 39.76 0.53
CA PRO A 12 -0.04 39.71 -0.84
C PRO A 12 1.31 38.96 -0.97
N GLY A 13 1.64 38.07 -0.02
CA GLY A 13 2.91 37.32 -0.03
C GLY A 13 4.11 38.14 0.46
N GLY A 14 3.91 39.01 1.45
CA GLY A 14 4.98 39.81 2.07
C GLY A 14 5.25 39.40 3.52
N ARG A 15 6.48 39.60 3.99
CA ARG A 15 6.90 39.50 5.40
C ARG A 15 7.32 40.87 5.89
N ALA A 16 6.98 41.18 7.14
CA ALA A 16 7.37 42.40 7.80
C ALA A 16 8.13 42.08 9.09
N THR A 17 9.27 42.74 9.29
CA THR A 17 10.07 42.62 10.51
C THR A 17 10.58 43.98 10.96
N LEU A 18 10.95 44.09 12.22
CA LEU A 18 11.58 45.28 12.77
C LEU A 18 13.05 44.98 13.04
N ILE A 19 13.94 45.86 12.57
CA ILE A 19 15.36 45.83 12.89
C ILE A 19 15.65 47.02 13.81
N ARG A 20 16.48 46.82 14.82
CA ARG A 20 16.89 47.89 15.74
C ARG A 20 18.41 47.96 15.77
N ASP A 21 18.94 49.17 15.61
CA ASP A 21 20.37 49.46 15.75
C ASP A 21 20.59 50.62 16.74
N ALA A 22 21.80 51.18 16.78
CA ALA A 22 22.14 52.32 17.65
C ALA A 22 21.48 53.65 17.22
N GLY A 23 21.02 53.75 15.97
CA GLY A 23 20.39 54.93 15.38
C GLY A 23 18.86 54.93 15.42
N GLY A 24 18.21 53.77 15.56
CA GLY A 24 16.76 53.70 15.65
C GLY A 24 16.14 52.31 15.46
N THR A 25 14.85 52.30 15.14
CA THR A 25 14.09 51.09 14.78
C THR A 25 13.54 51.25 13.37
N TYR A 26 13.83 50.30 12.48
CA TYR A 26 13.43 50.30 11.08
C TYR A 26 12.44 49.17 10.80
N LEU A 27 11.45 49.45 9.94
CA LEU A 27 10.55 48.46 9.41
C LEU A 27 11.11 47.92 8.10
N VAL A 28 11.33 46.61 8.03
CA VAL A 28 11.79 45.93 6.83
C VAL A 28 10.66 45.08 6.28
N LEU A 29 10.40 45.25 4.99
CA LEU A 29 9.42 44.47 4.23
C LEU A 29 10.16 43.59 3.22
N THR A 30 9.76 42.34 3.09
CA THR A 30 10.39 41.40 2.15
C THR A 30 9.32 40.58 1.44
N GLY A 31 9.36 40.53 0.10
CA GLY A 31 8.51 39.64 -0.67
C GLY A 31 8.88 38.17 -0.43
N THR A 32 7.90 37.28 -0.41
CA THR A 32 8.16 35.82 -0.31
C THR A 32 8.44 35.17 -1.66
N ALA A 33 8.09 35.86 -2.76
CA ALA A 33 8.35 35.41 -4.12
C ALA A 33 9.50 36.20 -4.74
N THR A 34 10.33 35.52 -5.53
CA THR A 34 11.40 36.12 -6.34
C THR A 34 10.86 36.59 -7.69
N GLY A 35 11.67 37.26 -8.50
CA GLY A 35 11.29 37.73 -9.83
C GLY A 35 10.92 39.20 -9.86
N ALA A 36 11.22 39.86 -10.97
CA ALA A 36 11.05 41.30 -11.14
C ALA A 36 9.58 41.75 -10.97
N GLY A 37 8.62 40.88 -11.34
CA GLY A 37 7.19 41.14 -11.15
C GLY A 37 6.70 41.06 -9.71
N ASN A 38 7.52 40.60 -8.77
CA ASN A 38 7.18 40.45 -7.34
C ASN A 38 7.87 41.51 -6.46
N ALA A 39 8.25 42.65 -7.05
CA ALA A 39 8.77 43.79 -6.30
C ALA A 39 7.74 44.29 -5.27
N VAL A 40 8.21 44.61 -4.06
CA VAL A 40 7.36 45.11 -2.99
C VAL A 40 7.16 46.62 -3.19
N SER A 41 5.90 47.05 -3.23
CA SER A 41 5.52 48.46 -3.20
C SER A 41 4.51 48.72 -2.08
N VAL A 42 4.64 49.82 -1.37
CA VAL A 42 3.71 50.22 -0.30
C VAL A 42 2.86 51.39 -0.76
N SER A 43 1.57 51.34 -0.50
CA SER A 43 0.66 52.46 -0.74
C SER A 43 -0.28 52.62 0.44
N ALA A 44 -0.65 53.86 0.77
CA ALA A 44 -1.66 54.14 1.78
C ALA A 44 -2.75 55.06 1.20
N ALA A 45 -4.02 54.72 1.43
CA ALA A 45 -5.14 55.59 1.11
C ALA A 45 -5.46 56.48 2.33
N ASN A 46 -5.73 57.77 2.10
CA ASN A 46 -6.05 58.75 3.14
C ASN A 46 -4.99 58.84 4.25
N ALA A 47 -3.70 58.82 3.87
CA ALA A 47 -2.59 58.88 4.82
C ALA A 47 -2.47 60.26 5.48
N SER A 48 -2.22 60.30 6.80
CA SER A 48 -1.73 61.51 7.46
C SER A 48 -0.31 61.83 6.98
N ALA A 49 0.15 63.09 7.13
CA ALA A 49 1.47 63.51 6.64
C ALA A 49 2.62 62.59 7.11
N GLY A 50 2.61 62.18 8.38
CA GLY A 50 3.63 61.26 8.92
C GLY A 50 3.50 59.82 8.40
N LEU A 51 2.29 59.35 8.05
CA LEU A 51 2.13 58.05 7.40
C LEU A 51 2.54 58.09 5.94
N GLN A 52 2.28 59.20 5.25
CA GLN A 52 2.72 59.40 3.87
C GLN A 52 4.26 59.41 3.80
N GLN A 53 4.93 60.10 4.72
CA GLN A 53 6.39 60.09 4.82
C GLN A 53 6.94 58.67 5.02
N LEU A 54 6.33 57.86 5.88
CA LEU A 54 6.73 56.45 6.03
C LEU A 54 6.52 55.62 4.75
N VAL A 55 5.45 55.89 3.99
CA VAL A 55 5.21 55.21 2.70
C VAL A 55 6.27 55.62 1.67
N ASP A 56 6.63 56.89 1.64
CA ASP A 56 7.67 57.40 0.73
C ASP A 56 9.03 56.79 1.10
N ASP A 57 9.39 56.77 2.39
CA ASP A 57 10.63 56.16 2.91
C ASP A 57 10.71 54.64 2.65
N LEU A 58 9.57 53.94 2.62
CA LEU A 58 9.51 52.49 2.34
C LEU A 58 9.57 52.17 0.83
N ASN A 59 9.27 53.13 -0.04
CA ASN A 59 9.40 52.99 -1.48
C ASN A 59 10.71 53.58 -2.01
N ASP A 60 11.46 54.32 -1.18
CA ASP A 60 12.79 54.80 -1.51
C ASP A 60 13.79 53.64 -1.46
N PHE A 61 14.20 53.17 -2.63
CA PHE A 61 15.10 52.02 -2.78
C PHE A 61 16.55 52.43 -2.60
N ASP A 62 17.20 51.90 -1.56
CA ASP A 62 18.62 52.09 -1.30
C ASP A 62 19.41 50.81 -1.66
N PRO A 63 20.27 50.82 -2.69
CA PRO A 63 21.02 49.63 -3.10
C PRO A 63 22.04 49.14 -2.07
N GLU A 64 22.40 49.94 -1.05
CA GLU A 64 23.28 49.51 0.04
C GLU A 64 22.54 48.73 1.14
N ARG A 65 21.21 48.88 1.23
CA ARG A 65 20.36 48.27 2.25
C ARG A 65 19.37 47.25 1.68
N ASP A 66 18.90 47.47 0.46
CA ASP A 66 17.75 46.80 -0.13
C ASP A 66 18.18 45.88 -1.28
N VAL A 67 17.42 44.79 -1.47
CA VAL A 67 17.67 43.81 -2.52
C VAL A 67 16.57 43.92 -3.57
N ALA A 68 16.94 44.34 -4.78
CA ALA A 68 16.00 44.42 -5.89
C ALA A 68 15.47 43.02 -6.27
N ALA A 69 14.16 42.91 -6.50
CA ALA A 69 13.57 41.70 -7.04
C ALA A 69 14.00 41.55 -8.51
N GLN A 70 14.63 40.42 -8.84
CA GLN A 70 15.16 40.14 -10.18
C GLN A 70 14.67 38.78 -10.65
N ASP A 71 14.42 38.67 -11.96
CA ASP A 71 14.22 37.39 -12.61
C ASP A 71 15.55 36.66 -12.72
N ALA A 72 15.51 35.34 -12.63
CA ALA A 72 16.65 34.49 -12.92
C ALA A 72 16.88 34.48 -14.43
N ILE A 73 18.11 34.77 -14.84
CA ILE A 73 18.55 34.73 -16.25
C ILE A 73 19.62 33.66 -16.37
N ALA A 74 19.47 32.77 -17.34
CA ALA A 74 20.49 31.80 -17.71
C ALA A 74 20.59 31.71 -19.24
N TYR A 75 21.71 31.18 -19.74
CA TYR A 75 21.93 30.97 -21.16
C TYR A 75 22.13 29.47 -21.42
N VAL A 76 21.28 28.89 -22.26
CA VAL A 76 21.36 27.49 -22.67
C VAL A 76 21.67 27.45 -24.16
N SER A 77 22.83 26.92 -24.53
CA SER A 77 23.28 26.87 -25.94
C SER A 77 23.23 28.23 -26.66
N GLY A 78 23.45 29.32 -25.92
CA GLY A 78 23.40 30.70 -26.43
C GLY A 78 22.02 31.36 -26.40
N TYR A 79 20.96 30.64 -26.05
CA TYR A 79 19.62 31.20 -25.89
C TYR A 79 19.37 31.65 -24.46
N GLU A 80 18.89 32.89 -24.30
CA GLU A 80 18.50 33.43 -23.00
C GLU A 80 17.19 32.79 -22.53
N ILE A 81 17.21 32.26 -21.31
CA ILE A 81 16.04 31.75 -20.59
C ILE A 81 15.82 32.61 -19.36
N ARG A 82 14.55 32.98 -19.13
CA ARG A 82 14.13 33.78 -17.98
C ARG A 82 13.18 32.99 -17.10
N GLY A 83 13.34 33.11 -15.79
CA GLY A 83 12.41 32.55 -14.81
C GLY A 83 12.16 33.55 -13.69
N SER A 84 10.92 33.63 -13.21
CA SER A 84 10.59 34.38 -12.00
C SER A 84 11.18 33.72 -10.73
N THR A 85 11.63 32.47 -10.83
CA THR A 85 12.33 31.76 -9.76
C THR A 85 13.64 31.16 -10.25
N ASN A 86 14.50 30.78 -9.31
CA ASN A 86 15.73 30.04 -9.59
C ASN A 86 15.47 28.59 -10.07
N THR A 87 14.22 28.14 -10.09
CA THR A 87 13.83 26.84 -10.64
C THR A 87 13.12 27.07 -11.98
N ILE A 88 13.74 26.64 -13.06
CA ILE A 88 13.23 26.79 -14.43
C ILE A 88 12.93 25.39 -14.98
N ALA A 89 11.65 25.05 -15.10
CA ALA A 89 11.21 23.72 -15.52
C ALA A 89 10.99 23.58 -17.05
N ASP A 90 10.66 24.67 -17.73
CA ASP A 90 10.14 24.63 -19.11
C ASP A 90 11.14 25.12 -20.17
N ALA A 91 12.38 25.39 -19.77
CA ALA A 91 13.43 25.88 -20.67
C ALA A 91 14.00 24.80 -21.58
N ILE A 92 14.02 23.55 -21.13
CA ILE A 92 14.50 22.38 -21.86
C ILE A 92 13.47 21.28 -21.61
N ASP A 93 12.96 20.67 -22.68
CA ASP A 93 11.97 19.60 -22.55
C ASP A 93 12.48 18.47 -21.66
N GLY A 94 11.69 18.13 -20.63
CA GLY A 94 12.02 17.10 -19.65
C GLY A 94 13.13 17.43 -18.64
N VAL A 95 13.64 18.67 -18.59
CA VAL A 95 14.72 19.06 -17.66
C VAL A 95 14.34 20.26 -16.82
N THR A 96 14.34 20.07 -15.50
CA THR A 96 14.25 21.17 -14.53
C THR A 96 15.64 21.65 -14.13
N LEU A 97 15.92 22.93 -14.41
CA LEU A 97 17.14 23.60 -14.00
C LEU A 97 16.93 24.30 -12.66
N VAL A 98 17.85 24.08 -11.72
CA VAL A 98 17.88 24.79 -10.44
C VAL A 98 19.17 25.62 -10.39
N LEU A 99 19.02 26.92 -10.55
CA LEU A 99 20.10 27.89 -10.56
C LEU A 99 20.55 28.20 -9.14
N LYS A 100 21.82 27.93 -8.83
CA LYS A 100 22.37 28.10 -7.48
C LYS A 100 23.29 29.32 -7.35
N LYS A 101 24.06 29.61 -8.40
CA LYS A 101 25.04 30.68 -8.43
C LYS A 101 25.29 31.10 -9.88
N VAL A 102 25.66 32.36 -10.07
CA VAL A 102 26.18 32.89 -11.33
C VAL A 102 27.49 32.19 -11.69
N THR A 103 27.60 31.73 -12.93
CA THR A 103 28.83 31.16 -13.50
C THR A 103 29.84 32.26 -13.78
N PRO A 104 31.14 32.05 -13.51
CA PRO A 104 32.18 33.01 -13.87
C PRO A 104 32.17 33.34 -15.37
N GLU A 105 32.57 34.56 -15.71
CA GLU A 105 32.66 34.99 -17.10
C GLU A 105 33.64 34.10 -17.88
N GLY A 106 33.22 33.63 -19.06
CA GLY A 106 34.01 32.73 -19.90
C GLY A 106 33.96 31.25 -19.51
N GLU A 107 33.31 30.88 -18.40
CA GLU A 107 33.09 29.48 -18.02
C GLU A 107 31.69 29.00 -18.43
N ALA A 108 31.63 27.84 -19.07
CA ALA A 108 30.36 27.18 -19.42
C ALA A 108 30.21 25.87 -18.65
N ILE A 109 29.04 25.66 -18.05
CA ILE A 109 28.68 24.37 -17.44
C ILE A 109 28.18 23.43 -18.55
N SER A 110 28.85 22.29 -18.72
CA SER A 110 28.37 21.24 -19.63
C SER A 110 27.28 20.41 -18.95
N LEU A 111 26.08 20.37 -19.54
CA LEU A 111 25.00 19.47 -19.15
C LEU A 111 24.92 18.32 -20.15
N SER A 112 25.04 17.07 -19.68
CA SER A 112 24.85 15.87 -20.50
C SER A 112 23.63 15.12 -20.00
N VAL A 113 22.63 14.96 -20.86
CA VAL A 113 21.44 14.14 -20.58
C VAL A 113 21.69 12.74 -21.12
N GLN A 114 21.64 11.75 -20.24
CA GLN A 114 21.85 10.33 -20.59
C GLN A 114 20.77 9.47 -19.95
N ARG A 115 20.49 8.33 -20.57
CA ARG A 115 19.55 7.34 -20.03
C ARG A 115 20.15 6.70 -18.78
N ASP A 116 19.34 6.60 -17.73
CA ASP A 116 19.75 5.95 -16.48
C ASP A 116 19.50 4.43 -16.55
N ASP A 117 20.46 3.71 -17.14
CA ASP A 117 20.41 2.25 -17.29
C ASP A 117 20.41 1.53 -15.93
N ALA A 118 21.05 2.13 -14.92
CA ALA A 118 21.08 1.59 -13.57
C ALA A 118 19.67 1.65 -12.93
N ALA A 119 18.94 2.74 -13.11
CA ALA A 119 17.56 2.84 -12.64
C ALA A 119 16.63 1.83 -13.35
N ILE A 120 16.84 1.58 -14.65
CA ILE A 120 16.06 0.57 -15.40
C ILE A 120 16.36 -0.84 -14.87
N GLN A 121 17.64 -1.19 -14.67
CA GLN A 121 18.02 -2.47 -14.09
C GLN A 121 17.44 -2.65 -12.69
N LYS A 122 17.48 -1.62 -11.84
CA LYS A 122 16.90 -1.67 -10.49
C LYS A 122 15.39 -1.94 -10.52
N LYS A 123 14.66 -1.42 -11.51
CA LYS A 123 13.24 -1.75 -11.71
C LYS A 123 13.03 -3.22 -12.10
N ALA A 124 13.88 -3.77 -12.96
CA ALA A 124 13.84 -5.19 -13.31
C ALA A 124 14.17 -6.09 -12.10
N GLU A 125 15.15 -5.72 -11.27
CA GLU A 125 15.46 -6.40 -10.00
C GLU A 125 14.28 -6.35 -9.03
N GLY A 126 13.60 -5.21 -8.92
CA GLY A 126 12.39 -5.04 -8.12
C GLY A 126 11.26 -5.96 -8.58
N PHE A 127 11.05 -6.06 -9.90
CA PHE A 127 10.08 -6.99 -10.48
C PHE A 127 10.41 -8.46 -10.15
N VAL A 128 11.67 -8.88 -10.34
CA VAL A 128 12.12 -10.25 -10.00
C VAL A 128 11.93 -10.54 -8.51
N THR A 129 12.23 -9.57 -7.65
CA THR A 129 12.05 -9.70 -6.20
C THR A 129 10.57 -9.86 -5.84
N ALA A 130 9.69 -9.03 -6.39
CA ALA A 130 8.25 -9.10 -6.15
C ALA A 130 7.65 -10.44 -6.64
N TRP A 131 8.06 -10.90 -7.82
CA TRP A 131 7.66 -12.22 -8.33
C TRP A 131 8.13 -13.34 -7.41
N ASN A 132 9.38 -13.30 -6.96
CA ASN A 132 9.94 -14.35 -6.09
C ASN A 132 9.21 -14.42 -4.75
N ALA A 133 8.85 -13.27 -4.18
CA ALA A 133 8.01 -13.22 -2.98
C ALA A 133 6.64 -13.86 -3.24
N LEU A 134 5.99 -13.56 -4.37
CA LEU A 134 4.72 -14.20 -4.74
C LEU A 134 4.86 -15.71 -4.93
N ALA A 135 5.88 -16.16 -5.68
CA ALA A 135 6.13 -17.58 -5.94
C ALA A 135 6.35 -18.37 -4.64
N GLN A 136 7.06 -17.77 -3.67
CA GLN A 136 7.26 -18.35 -2.34
C GLN A 136 5.94 -18.46 -1.57
N GLN A 137 5.09 -17.44 -1.61
CA GLN A 137 3.77 -17.48 -0.95
C GLN A 137 2.85 -18.54 -1.57
N ILE A 138 2.80 -18.62 -2.91
CA ILE A 138 2.05 -19.65 -3.61
C ILE A 138 2.56 -21.05 -3.23
N ALA A 139 3.87 -21.24 -3.17
CA ALA A 139 4.47 -22.50 -2.76
C ALA A 139 4.10 -22.87 -1.32
N ALA A 140 4.18 -21.91 -0.38
CA ALA A 140 3.82 -22.12 1.02
C ALA A 140 2.33 -22.47 1.19
N LEU A 141 1.44 -21.86 0.40
CA LEU A 141 0.01 -22.12 0.47
C LEU A 141 -0.40 -23.43 -0.22
N GLY A 142 0.24 -23.77 -1.33
CA GLY A 142 -0.25 -24.79 -2.27
C GLY A 142 0.56 -26.07 -2.34
N ARG A 143 1.72 -26.19 -1.67
CA ARG A 143 2.58 -27.37 -1.74
C ARG A 143 2.62 -28.16 -0.44
N TYR A 144 3.02 -29.42 -0.57
CA TYR A 144 3.37 -30.28 0.56
C TYR A 144 4.86 -30.15 0.84
N ASP A 145 5.22 -29.88 2.08
CA ASP A 145 6.61 -29.92 2.54
C ASP A 145 6.94 -31.31 3.05
N ALA A 146 7.78 -32.04 2.29
CA ALA A 146 8.20 -33.39 2.64
C ALA A 146 9.06 -33.46 3.92
N THR A 147 9.71 -32.35 4.30
CA THR A 147 10.58 -32.26 5.47
C THR A 147 9.76 -32.13 6.74
N THR A 148 8.85 -31.16 6.77
CA THR A 148 7.96 -30.93 7.92
C THR A 148 6.73 -31.84 7.90
N LYS A 149 6.50 -32.56 6.78
CA LYS A 149 5.33 -33.40 6.52
C LYS A 149 4.01 -32.65 6.60
N THR A 150 4.04 -31.34 6.34
CA THR A 150 2.85 -30.47 6.40
C THR A 150 2.37 -30.10 5.00
N ALA A 151 1.04 -30.10 4.84
CA ALA A 151 0.39 -29.58 3.64
C ALA A 151 0.11 -28.09 3.84
N GLY A 152 0.39 -27.28 2.82
CA GLY A 152 -0.11 -25.91 2.77
C GLY A 152 -1.65 -25.88 2.84
N PRO A 153 -2.24 -24.83 3.43
CA PRO A 153 -3.68 -24.75 3.67
C PRO A 153 -4.53 -24.76 2.40
N LEU A 154 -3.95 -24.47 1.24
CA LEU A 154 -4.58 -24.47 -0.08
C LEU A 154 -4.01 -25.58 -0.99
N LEU A 155 -3.44 -26.64 -0.41
CA LEU A 155 -2.97 -27.79 -1.19
C LEU A 155 -4.13 -28.38 -2.02
N GLY A 156 -3.89 -28.55 -3.32
CA GLY A 156 -4.88 -29.08 -4.26
C GLY A 156 -5.89 -28.04 -4.79
N ASP A 157 -5.84 -26.81 -4.27
CA ASP A 157 -6.75 -25.76 -4.66
C ASP A 157 -6.65 -25.42 -6.16
N SER A 158 -7.78 -25.44 -6.86
CA SER A 158 -7.80 -25.19 -8.31
C SER A 158 -7.58 -23.72 -8.66
N MET A 159 -8.09 -22.81 -7.82
CA MET A 159 -7.97 -21.37 -8.05
C MET A 159 -6.52 -20.91 -7.89
N LEU A 160 -5.85 -21.31 -6.80
CA LEU A 160 -4.44 -21.01 -6.58
C LEU A 160 -3.57 -21.54 -7.72
N ARG A 161 -3.79 -22.80 -8.14
CA ARG A 161 -3.06 -23.40 -9.26
C ARG A 161 -3.34 -22.71 -10.59
N GLY A 162 -4.59 -22.30 -10.83
CA GLY A 162 -4.97 -21.56 -12.03
C GLY A 162 -4.26 -20.21 -12.11
N ILE A 163 -4.22 -19.47 -11.01
CA ILE A 163 -3.50 -18.19 -10.91
C ILE A 163 -2.00 -18.39 -11.16
N ASP A 164 -1.36 -19.35 -10.47
CA ASP A 164 0.06 -19.63 -10.64
C ASP A 164 0.40 -20.01 -12.09
N THR A 165 -0.38 -20.91 -12.70
CA THR A 165 -0.18 -21.36 -14.08
C THR A 165 -0.33 -20.22 -15.08
N GLN A 166 -1.37 -19.40 -14.94
CA GLN A 166 -1.64 -18.31 -15.86
C GLN A 166 -0.58 -17.21 -15.76
N LEU A 167 -0.14 -16.87 -14.54
CA LEU A 167 0.94 -15.90 -14.35
C LEU A 167 2.27 -16.39 -14.93
N ARG A 168 2.66 -17.65 -14.67
CA ARG A 168 3.87 -18.25 -15.26
C ARG A 168 3.83 -18.27 -16.78
N ARG A 169 2.65 -18.56 -17.35
CA ARG A 169 2.44 -18.51 -18.80
C ARG A 169 2.70 -17.10 -19.36
N MET A 170 2.20 -16.06 -18.71
CA MET A 170 2.44 -14.67 -19.13
C MET A 170 3.92 -14.27 -19.10
N LEU A 171 4.72 -14.84 -18.19
CA LEU A 171 6.17 -14.59 -18.12
C LEU A 171 6.96 -15.28 -19.23
N GLY A 172 6.53 -16.48 -19.62
CA GLY A 172 7.26 -17.34 -20.57
C GLY A 172 6.87 -17.12 -22.04
N GLU A 173 5.67 -16.60 -22.31
CA GLU A 173 5.20 -16.36 -23.67
C GLU A 173 5.89 -15.13 -24.32
N PRO A 174 6.22 -15.20 -25.62
CA PRO A 174 6.60 -14.02 -26.39
C PRO A 174 5.52 -12.94 -26.32
N VAL A 175 5.95 -11.69 -26.14
CA VAL A 175 5.04 -10.56 -26.04
C VAL A 175 4.41 -10.30 -27.43
N PRO A 176 3.07 -10.31 -27.55
CA PRO A 176 2.41 -10.04 -28.82
C PRO A 176 2.83 -8.69 -29.43
N GLY A 177 3.01 -8.65 -30.74
CA GLY A 177 3.43 -7.44 -31.46
C GLY A 177 4.93 -7.11 -31.34
N THR A 178 5.71 -7.91 -30.63
CA THR A 178 7.18 -7.79 -30.66
C THR A 178 7.78 -8.53 -31.85
N THR A 179 8.83 -7.96 -32.43
CA THR A 179 9.63 -8.55 -33.51
C THR A 179 11.10 -8.53 -33.11
N GLY A 180 11.94 -9.32 -33.80
CA GLY A 180 13.37 -9.42 -33.48
C GLY A 180 13.70 -10.42 -32.36
N GLU A 181 14.91 -10.28 -31.80
CA GLU A 181 15.49 -11.18 -30.79
C GLU A 181 14.88 -10.99 -29.40
N TYR A 182 14.64 -9.73 -29.01
CA TYR A 182 14.16 -9.36 -27.68
C TYR A 182 12.63 -9.32 -27.60
N ARG A 183 12.03 -10.50 -27.41
CA ARG A 183 10.56 -10.71 -27.40
C ARG A 183 10.02 -11.36 -26.12
N THR A 184 10.89 -11.85 -25.25
CA THR A 184 10.55 -12.53 -23.99
C THR A 184 11.39 -11.99 -22.84
N LEU A 185 10.93 -12.17 -21.60
CA LEU A 185 11.77 -11.89 -20.42
C LEU A 185 13.10 -12.68 -20.46
N THR A 186 13.06 -13.93 -20.93
CA THR A 186 14.26 -14.76 -21.06
C THR A 186 15.26 -14.18 -22.05
N SER A 187 14.81 -13.63 -23.20
CA SER A 187 15.69 -12.94 -24.14
C SER A 187 16.34 -11.68 -23.57
N LEU A 188 15.74 -11.10 -22.52
CA LEU A 188 16.29 -9.97 -21.76
C LEU A 188 17.18 -10.42 -20.58
N GLY A 189 17.41 -11.72 -20.39
CA GLY A 189 18.20 -12.23 -19.27
C GLY A 189 17.41 -12.42 -17.97
N ILE A 190 16.07 -12.43 -18.01
CA ILE A 190 15.23 -12.79 -16.86
C ILE A 190 14.71 -14.21 -17.07
N GLU A 191 15.29 -15.14 -16.32
CA GLU A 191 15.09 -16.57 -16.49
C GLU A 191 14.22 -17.14 -15.37
N MET A 192 13.26 -18.00 -15.72
CA MET A 192 12.48 -18.75 -14.74
C MET A 192 13.23 -20.02 -14.34
N THR A 193 13.35 -20.26 -13.05
CA THR A 193 13.97 -21.46 -12.48
C THR A 193 12.97 -22.62 -12.40
N GLU A 194 13.46 -23.82 -12.11
CA GLU A 194 12.62 -25.01 -11.90
C GLU A 194 11.62 -24.87 -10.76
N THR A 195 11.92 -24.05 -9.75
CA THR A 195 11.01 -23.77 -8.63
C THR A 195 9.94 -22.75 -9.00
N GLY A 196 10.10 -22.07 -10.14
CA GLY A 196 9.23 -20.99 -10.59
C GLY A 196 9.59 -19.61 -10.08
N THR A 197 10.73 -19.46 -9.41
CA THR A 197 11.29 -18.16 -9.15
C THR A 197 11.94 -17.60 -10.41
N LEU A 198 12.12 -16.29 -10.48
CA LEU A 198 12.89 -15.61 -11.51
C LEU A 198 14.32 -15.33 -11.02
N LYS A 199 15.25 -15.37 -11.96
CA LYS A 199 16.65 -14.96 -11.79
C LYS A 199 16.99 -13.94 -12.87
N LEU A 200 17.59 -12.83 -12.46
CA LEU A 200 18.14 -11.83 -13.38
C LEU A 200 19.61 -12.12 -13.66
N ASP A 201 19.95 -12.30 -14.94
CA ASP A 201 21.31 -12.17 -15.44
C ASP A 201 21.55 -10.71 -15.82
N ALA A 202 22.17 -9.96 -14.91
CA ALA A 202 22.43 -8.54 -15.09
C ALA A 202 23.28 -8.24 -16.33
N ALA A 203 24.22 -9.12 -16.69
CA ALA A 203 25.07 -8.91 -17.84
C ALA A 203 24.31 -9.09 -19.16
N LYS A 204 23.44 -10.10 -19.26
CA LYS A 204 22.54 -10.25 -20.43
C LYS A 204 21.54 -9.11 -20.51
N PHE A 205 20.97 -8.68 -19.38
CA PHE A 205 20.02 -7.58 -19.35
C PHE A 205 20.66 -6.25 -19.80
N GLN A 206 21.86 -5.93 -19.30
CA GLN A 206 22.61 -4.75 -19.74
C GLN A 206 22.94 -4.80 -21.23
N LYS A 207 23.33 -5.96 -21.76
CA LYS A 207 23.56 -6.14 -23.20
C LYS A 207 22.29 -5.90 -24.02
N ALA A 208 21.14 -6.44 -23.59
CA ALA A 208 19.88 -6.22 -24.26
C ALA A 208 19.45 -4.74 -24.23
N LEU A 209 19.62 -4.07 -23.07
CA LEU A 209 19.31 -2.65 -22.90
C LEU A 209 20.21 -1.72 -23.72
N ALA A 210 21.49 -2.09 -23.88
CA ALA A 210 22.42 -1.37 -24.74
C ALA A 210 22.11 -1.59 -26.24
N ALA A 211 21.65 -2.79 -26.62
CA ALA A 211 21.38 -3.15 -28.00
C ALA A 211 20.03 -2.59 -28.53
N ASP A 212 18.93 -2.80 -27.79
CA ASP A 212 17.60 -2.32 -28.16
C ASP A 212 16.79 -1.96 -26.90
N PRO A 213 16.92 -0.72 -26.39
CA PRO A 213 16.19 -0.26 -25.22
C PRO A 213 14.68 -0.22 -25.43
N ASP A 214 14.23 0.05 -26.67
CA ASP A 214 12.82 0.10 -26.99
C ASP A 214 12.22 -1.31 -26.96
N ALA A 215 12.99 -2.35 -27.30
CA ALA A 215 12.55 -3.73 -27.12
C ALA A 215 12.38 -4.08 -25.64
N VAL A 216 13.31 -3.67 -24.77
CA VAL A 216 13.15 -3.85 -23.31
C VAL A 216 11.86 -3.19 -22.83
N SER A 217 11.62 -1.95 -23.24
CA SER A 217 10.38 -1.22 -22.93
C SER A 217 9.14 -1.95 -23.49
N ARG A 218 9.16 -2.39 -24.75
CA ARG A 218 8.05 -3.11 -25.37
C ARG A 218 7.70 -4.41 -24.64
N VAL A 219 8.71 -5.20 -24.24
CA VAL A 219 8.48 -6.46 -23.52
C VAL A 219 7.84 -6.22 -22.15
N PHE A 220 8.23 -5.17 -21.44
CA PHE A 220 7.70 -4.88 -20.11
C PHE A 220 6.37 -4.12 -20.15
N SER A 221 6.31 -3.00 -20.86
CA SER A 221 5.30 -1.95 -20.69
C SER A 221 4.51 -1.58 -21.94
N SER A 222 4.68 -2.28 -23.08
CA SER A 222 3.72 -2.11 -24.19
C SER A 222 2.30 -2.48 -23.77
N GLY A 223 1.29 -2.16 -24.58
CA GLY A 223 -0.09 -2.55 -24.30
C GLY A 223 -0.31 -4.06 -24.14
N SER A 224 0.60 -4.90 -24.64
CA SER A 224 0.62 -6.35 -24.40
C SER A 224 1.84 -6.81 -23.58
N GLY A 225 2.58 -5.87 -23.01
CA GLY A 225 3.77 -6.11 -22.20
C GLY A 225 3.45 -6.93 -20.96
N VAL A 226 4.47 -7.61 -20.45
CA VAL A 226 4.33 -8.55 -19.33
C VAL A 226 3.77 -7.87 -18.08
N ALA A 227 4.23 -6.65 -17.76
CA ALA A 227 3.75 -5.92 -16.58
C ALA A 227 2.27 -5.52 -16.73
N VAL A 228 1.85 -5.09 -17.92
CA VAL A 228 0.46 -4.72 -18.21
C VAL A 228 -0.45 -5.94 -18.10
N ARG A 229 -0.12 -7.04 -18.77
CA ARG A 229 -0.91 -8.29 -18.73
C ARG A 229 -1.06 -8.84 -17.31
N ILE A 230 0.01 -8.82 -16.52
CA ILE A 230 -0.03 -9.25 -15.11
C ILE A 230 -0.90 -8.30 -14.29
N SER A 231 -0.73 -6.99 -14.46
CA SER A 231 -1.49 -5.97 -13.73
C SER A 231 -2.99 -6.08 -14.01
N GLU A 232 -3.40 -6.26 -15.27
CA GLU A 232 -4.80 -6.43 -15.65
C GLU A 232 -5.37 -7.72 -15.06
N TYR A 233 -4.66 -8.83 -15.22
CA TYR A 233 -5.09 -10.13 -14.72
C TYR A 233 -5.26 -10.17 -13.19
N LEU A 234 -4.32 -9.57 -12.47
CA LEU A 234 -4.40 -9.45 -11.01
C LEU A 234 -5.45 -8.42 -10.59
N GLY A 235 -5.57 -7.30 -11.32
CA GLY A 235 -6.55 -6.25 -11.04
C GLY A 235 -7.99 -6.77 -11.06
N GLU A 236 -8.34 -7.58 -12.06
CA GLU A 236 -9.67 -8.22 -12.14
C GLU A 236 -9.95 -9.12 -10.92
N ARG A 237 -8.96 -9.94 -10.53
CA ARG A 237 -9.11 -10.96 -9.47
C ARG A 237 -9.06 -10.40 -8.06
N LEU A 238 -8.28 -9.34 -7.86
CA LEU A 238 -8.14 -8.64 -6.58
C LEU A 238 -9.18 -7.55 -6.39
N SER A 239 -10.00 -7.26 -7.40
CA SER A 239 -11.12 -6.33 -7.28
C SER A 239 -12.11 -6.78 -6.19
N ALA A 240 -12.88 -5.83 -5.66
CA ALA A 240 -13.90 -6.10 -4.65
C ALA A 240 -14.96 -7.11 -5.11
N THR A 241 -15.17 -7.21 -6.43
CA THR A 241 -16.09 -8.16 -7.06
C THR A 241 -15.37 -9.36 -7.70
N GLY A 242 -14.06 -9.48 -7.46
CA GLY A 242 -13.21 -10.51 -8.05
C GLY A 242 -13.44 -11.90 -7.42
N GLU A 243 -12.90 -12.92 -8.08
CA GLU A 243 -13.00 -14.32 -7.65
C GLU A 243 -12.49 -14.54 -6.20
N ILE A 244 -11.45 -13.80 -5.80
CA ILE A 244 -10.84 -13.94 -4.46
C ILE A 244 -11.78 -13.38 -3.40
N ALA A 245 -12.37 -12.21 -3.64
CA ALA A 245 -13.33 -11.58 -2.73
C ALA A 245 -14.58 -12.46 -2.57
N ALA A 246 -15.17 -12.94 -3.68
CA ALA A 246 -16.34 -13.81 -3.65
C ALA A 246 -16.07 -15.13 -2.89
N ARG A 247 -14.86 -15.68 -3.00
CA ARG A 247 -14.47 -16.88 -2.25
C ARG A 247 -14.32 -16.59 -0.76
N ASN A 248 -13.70 -15.46 -0.39
CA ASN A 248 -13.59 -15.05 1.01
C ASN A 248 -14.96 -14.86 1.64
N GLU A 249 -15.89 -14.19 0.97
CA GLU A 249 -17.27 -14.04 1.44
C GLU A 249 -17.98 -15.38 1.67
N ARG A 250 -17.80 -16.33 0.75
CA ARG A 250 -18.34 -17.69 0.89
C ARG A 250 -17.77 -18.39 2.10
N ILE A 251 -16.45 -18.35 2.30
CA ILE A 251 -15.78 -18.98 3.45
C ILE A 251 -16.25 -18.32 4.75
N SER A 252 -16.32 -17.00 4.82
CA SER A 252 -16.83 -16.28 6.00
C SER A 252 -18.29 -16.60 6.30
N SER A 253 -19.12 -16.79 5.26
CA SER A 253 -20.52 -17.20 5.44
C SER A 253 -20.64 -18.64 5.91
N GLN A 254 -19.76 -19.54 5.44
CA GLN A 254 -19.68 -20.92 5.92
C GLN A 254 -19.24 -20.97 7.38
N GLN A 255 -18.25 -20.16 7.77
CA GLN A 255 -17.80 -20.05 9.17
C GLN A 255 -18.95 -19.65 10.09
N ARG A 256 -19.69 -18.59 9.74
CA ARG A 256 -20.86 -18.14 10.53
C ARG A 256 -21.93 -19.22 10.66
N ARG A 257 -22.22 -19.97 9.60
CA ARG A 257 -23.18 -21.07 9.66
C ARG A 257 -22.70 -22.21 10.55
N LEU A 258 -21.43 -22.59 10.45
CA LEU A 258 -20.85 -23.61 11.31
C LEU A 258 -20.86 -23.21 12.78
N GLU A 259 -20.66 -21.94 13.09
CA GLU A 259 -20.80 -21.40 14.45
C GLU A 259 -22.23 -21.58 14.97
N GLN A 260 -23.24 -21.21 14.17
CA GLN A 260 -24.65 -21.42 14.53
C GLN A 260 -25.02 -22.89 14.70
N GLU A 261 -24.50 -23.79 13.85
CA GLU A 261 -24.71 -25.23 13.97
C GLU A 261 -24.12 -25.79 15.27
N ARG A 262 -22.95 -25.30 15.69
CA ARG A 262 -22.32 -25.69 16.96
C ARG A 262 -23.15 -25.23 18.15
N GLU A 263 -23.61 -23.99 18.16
CA GLU A 263 -24.48 -23.46 19.23
C GLU A 263 -25.79 -24.26 19.36
N ALA A 264 -26.42 -24.58 18.23
CA ALA A 264 -27.64 -25.39 18.22
C ALA A 264 -27.39 -26.83 18.71
N LEU A 265 -26.25 -27.42 18.36
CA LEU A 265 -25.85 -28.74 18.85
C LEU A 265 -25.61 -28.72 20.36
N ASP A 266 -24.92 -27.71 20.88
CA ASP A 266 -24.64 -27.55 22.30
C ASP A 266 -25.95 -27.42 23.11
N ALA A 267 -26.89 -26.59 22.63
CA ALA A 267 -28.22 -26.47 23.24
C ALA A 267 -28.99 -27.81 23.24
N ARG A 268 -28.90 -28.57 22.15
CA ARG A 268 -29.53 -29.90 22.05
C ARG A 268 -28.91 -30.91 23.02
N MET A 269 -27.58 -30.89 23.18
CA MET A 269 -26.86 -31.74 24.11
C MET A 269 -27.28 -31.48 25.56
N GLN A 270 -27.48 -30.21 25.94
CA GLN A 270 -28.01 -29.85 27.26
C GLN A 270 -29.40 -30.44 27.52
N VAL A 271 -30.32 -30.31 26.55
CA VAL A 271 -31.68 -30.88 26.67
C VAL A 271 -31.64 -32.42 26.79
N ILE A 272 -30.75 -33.08 26.04
CA ILE A 272 -30.58 -34.53 26.11
C ILE A 272 -30.04 -34.94 27.48
N GLN A 273 -29.03 -34.22 28.00
CA GLN A 273 -28.48 -34.47 29.32
C GLN A 273 -29.54 -34.34 30.42
N GLU A 274 -30.33 -33.26 30.41
CA GLU A 274 -31.42 -33.07 31.37
C GLU A 274 -32.45 -34.21 31.31
N ARG A 275 -32.79 -34.66 30.09
CA ARG A 275 -33.72 -35.77 29.90
C ARG A 275 -33.16 -37.07 30.48
N TYR A 276 -31.91 -37.40 30.21
CA TYR A 276 -31.28 -38.59 30.76
C TYR A 276 -31.17 -38.53 32.28
N LEU A 277 -30.84 -37.37 32.85
CA LEU A 277 -30.84 -37.19 34.31
C LEU A 277 -32.23 -37.45 34.91
N LYS A 278 -33.31 -36.93 34.29
CA LYS A 278 -34.69 -37.21 34.73
C LYS A 278 -35.08 -38.68 34.60
N GLN A 279 -34.66 -39.36 33.53
CA GLN A 279 -34.93 -40.79 33.34
C GLN A 279 -34.19 -41.62 34.39
N PHE A 280 -32.94 -41.26 34.69
CA PHE A 280 -32.12 -41.96 35.67
C PHE A 280 -32.71 -41.82 37.09
N THR A 281 -33.08 -40.60 37.50
CA THR A 281 -33.70 -40.37 38.81
C THR A 281 -35.07 -41.04 38.94
N ALA A 282 -35.86 -41.11 37.86
CA ALA A 282 -37.12 -41.85 37.84
C ALA A 282 -36.90 -43.38 37.95
N MET A 283 -35.87 -43.91 37.28
CA MET A 283 -35.49 -45.33 37.44
C MET A 283 -35.04 -45.64 38.87
N ASP A 284 -34.24 -44.76 39.49
CA ASP A 284 -33.81 -44.92 40.89
C ASP A 284 -35.00 -44.95 41.86
N ALA A 285 -35.97 -44.04 41.67
CA ALA A 285 -37.18 -44.00 42.48
C ALA A 285 -38.03 -45.27 42.31
N LEU A 286 -38.16 -45.77 41.08
CA LEU A 286 -38.90 -46.99 40.79
C LEU A 286 -38.21 -48.23 41.38
N LEU A 287 -36.87 -48.29 41.34
CA LEU A 287 -36.09 -49.35 41.99
C LEU A 287 -36.29 -49.33 43.52
N ALA A 288 -36.26 -48.16 44.15
CA ALA A 288 -36.54 -48.02 45.58
C ALA A 288 -37.98 -48.46 45.94
N GLN A 289 -38.96 -48.14 45.09
CA GLN A 289 -40.34 -48.57 45.27
C GLN A 289 -40.50 -50.09 45.09
N LEU A 290 -39.82 -50.68 44.10
CA LEU A 290 -39.80 -52.13 43.90
C LEU A 290 -39.12 -52.86 45.07
N GLN A 291 -38.03 -52.32 45.62
CA GLN A 291 -37.39 -52.87 46.83
C GLN A 291 -38.34 -52.82 48.04
N THR A 292 -39.07 -51.72 48.20
CA THR A 292 -40.09 -51.58 49.26
C THR A 292 -41.23 -52.60 49.07
N THR A 293 -41.71 -52.76 47.83
CA THR A 293 -42.76 -53.71 47.47
C THR A 293 -42.30 -55.16 47.69
N SER A 294 -41.06 -55.48 47.29
CA SER A 294 -40.43 -56.78 47.53
C SER A 294 -40.32 -57.09 49.02
N SER A 295 -39.93 -56.10 49.82
CA SER A 295 -39.86 -56.22 51.28
C SER A 295 -41.25 -56.48 51.88
N TYR A 296 -42.26 -55.73 51.45
CA TYR A 296 -43.66 -55.92 51.87
C TYR A 296 -44.21 -57.30 51.53
N LEU A 297 -44.01 -57.76 50.29
CA LEU A 297 -44.43 -59.09 49.82
C LEU A 297 -43.73 -60.20 50.61
N THR A 298 -42.43 -60.04 50.89
CA THR A 298 -41.67 -60.98 51.73
C THR A 298 -42.27 -61.06 53.14
N GLN A 299 -42.64 -59.91 53.72
CA GLN A 299 -43.24 -59.84 55.05
C GLN A 299 -44.66 -60.46 55.09
N GLN A 300 -45.46 -60.24 54.05
CA GLN A 300 -46.78 -60.87 53.86
C GLN A 300 -46.66 -62.40 53.71
N LEU A 301 -45.72 -62.89 52.89
CA LEU A 301 -45.46 -64.31 52.71
C LEU A 301 -45.00 -64.99 54.01
N GLN A 302 -44.12 -64.33 54.79
CA GLN A 302 -43.72 -64.81 56.11
C GLN A 302 -44.87 -64.85 57.13
N ASN A 303 -45.84 -63.94 57.03
CA ASN A 303 -47.01 -63.95 57.88
C ASN A 303 -48.03 -65.03 57.46
N LEU A 304 -48.19 -65.27 56.15
CA LEU A 304 -49.00 -66.36 55.61
C LEU A 304 -48.40 -67.74 55.94
N SER A 305 -47.08 -67.91 55.89
CA SER A 305 -46.43 -69.15 56.31
C SER A 305 -46.66 -69.44 57.80
N LYS A 306 -46.65 -68.40 58.66
CA LYS A 306 -47.01 -68.49 60.08
C LYS A 306 -48.49 -68.85 60.31
N LEU A 307 -49.40 -68.40 59.45
CA LEU A 307 -50.82 -68.81 59.50
C LEU A 307 -51.06 -70.23 59.00
N SER A 308 -50.30 -70.71 57.99
CA SER A 308 -50.42 -72.08 57.46
C SER A 308 -49.75 -73.15 58.34
N GLY A 309 -48.72 -72.77 59.11
CA GLY A 309 -48.06 -73.65 60.07
C GLY A 309 -48.74 -73.75 61.45
N GLY A 310 -49.83 -73.01 61.68
CA GLY A 310 -50.52 -72.92 62.97
C GLY A 310 -51.74 -73.84 63.15
N LYS A 311 -52.02 -74.76 62.23
CA LYS A 311 -53.08 -75.78 62.38
C LYS A 311 -52.55 -77.17 62.01
N SER A 312 -51.83 -77.79 62.93
CA SER A 312 -51.75 -79.24 63.10
C SER A 312 -51.24 -79.50 64.51
N GLY A 313 -52.10 -80.11 65.33
CA GLY A 313 -51.78 -80.95 66.50
C GLY A 313 -50.84 -80.40 67.55
#